data_AF-A0A0B2UBJ5-F1
#
_entry.id   AF-A0A0B2UBJ5-F1
#
_cell.length_a   1.000
_cell.length_b   1.000
_cell.length_c   1.000
_cell.angle_alpha   90.00
_cell.angle_beta   90.00
_cell.angle_gamma   90.00
#
_symmetry.space_group_name_H-M   'P 1'
#
loop_
_entity.id
_entity.type
_entity.pdbx_description
1 polymer ?
#
loop_
_entity_poly.entity_id
_entity_poly.type
_entity_poly.pdbx_seq_one_letter_code
_entity_poly.pdbx_strand_id
1 'polypeptide(L)'
;MKKYKIFFFSVFVFFLIFKFLNNKYQEYIINKNEEKGFCTSENKYLTDEEKLINLKADFLVVEMEHWIRSGREGFNVDDHAMYVSKFNFNNKDEIIKVISNSKIDKTFEDNMGVVAVATMQEYYNNKYCKEDKGRCKGLKENKNNLKSLWTKDNRVDIGYLKSLPMNYSIIILGGVVYPLSSLKKISNRNYSVEEYSFNKLCCDNKEILKAIKATDLKIVGNMKRMKEGEKLYSTKEPQLNLDQINGEDIDDNYIMKLYENLALNEPVQIQKYGIRMSVGVLRRDKHPTVRKILVTACGTISEEEQIFNSSETQSGEDISLRKRDKLY
;
A
#
# COMPACT_ATOMS: atom_id res chain seq x y z
N MET A 1 -47.19 40.04 24.18
CA MET A 1 -46.19 39.43 23.27
C MET A 1 -44.73 39.53 23.72
N LYS A 2 -44.22 40.65 24.28
CA LYS A 2 -42.79 40.77 24.68
C LYS A 2 -42.34 39.78 25.78
N LYS A 3 -43.13 39.53 26.82
CA LYS A 3 -42.78 38.59 27.92
C LYS A 3 -42.62 37.14 27.45
N TYR A 4 -43.49 36.65 26.57
CA TYR A 4 -43.40 35.31 26.01
C TYR A 4 -42.18 35.11 25.11
N LYS A 5 -41.75 36.15 24.38
CA LYS A 5 -40.49 36.11 23.59
C LYS A 5 -39.25 36.02 24.48
N ILE A 6 -39.22 36.73 25.61
CA ILE A 6 -38.09 36.68 26.56
C ILE A 6 -37.99 35.30 27.22
N PHE A 7 -39.13 34.74 27.65
CA PHE A 7 -39.18 33.40 28.24
C PHE A 7 -38.77 32.31 27.24
N PHE A 8 -39.25 32.39 25.99
CA PHE A 8 -38.85 31.45 24.94
C PHE A 8 -37.35 31.55 24.63
N PHE A 9 -36.80 32.76 24.59
CA PHE A 9 -35.37 32.98 24.39
C PHE A 9 -34.54 32.43 25.56
N SER A 10 -34.98 32.59 26.81
CA SER A 10 -34.24 32.03 27.95
C SER A 10 -34.27 30.50 27.96
N VAL A 11 -35.40 29.87 27.62
CA VAL A 11 -35.50 28.41 27.49
C VAL A 11 -34.61 27.89 26.36
N PHE A 12 -34.59 28.58 25.22
CA PHE A 12 -33.72 28.22 24.09
C PHE A 12 -32.24 28.34 24.45
N VAL A 13 -31.83 29.43 25.11
CA VAL A 13 -30.45 29.61 25.58
C VAL A 13 -30.08 28.53 26.61
N PHE A 14 -30.98 28.21 27.54
CA PHE A 14 -30.74 27.13 28.51
C PHE A 14 -30.58 25.77 27.83
N PHE A 15 -31.41 25.46 26.83
CA PHE A 15 -31.29 24.23 26.04
C PHE A 15 -29.95 24.15 25.29
N LEU A 16 -29.50 25.27 24.71
CA LEU A 16 -28.19 25.32 24.04
C LEU A 16 -27.03 25.11 25.02
N ILE A 17 -27.07 25.73 26.20
CA ILE A 17 -26.06 25.56 27.25
C ILE A 17 -26.05 24.11 27.74
N PHE A 18 -27.21 23.53 28.01
CA PHE A 18 -27.34 22.14 28.45
C PHE A 18 -26.82 21.17 27.38
N LYS A 19 -27.17 21.39 26.11
CA LYS A 19 -26.66 20.60 24.99
C LYS A 19 -25.13 20.71 24.89
N PHE A 20 -24.57 21.90 25.04
CA PHE A 20 -23.12 22.11 25.00
C PHE A 20 -22.39 21.39 26.15
N LEU A 21 -22.86 21.56 27.39
CA LEU A 21 -22.29 20.91 28.57
C LEU A 21 -22.40 19.38 28.50
N ASN A 22 -23.56 18.86 28.09
CA ASN A 22 -23.75 17.42 27.93
C ASN A 22 -22.82 16.87 26.84
N ASN A 23 -22.68 17.56 25.71
CA ASN A 23 -21.76 17.14 24.65
C ASN A 23 -20.31 17.07 25.15
N LYS A 24 -19.85 18.08 25.90
CA LYS A 24 -18.50 18.10 26.49
C LYS A 24 -18.29 16.99 27.53
N TYR A 25 -19.32 16.70 28.33
CA TYR A 25 -19.26 15.62 29.31
C TYR A 25 -19.21 14.23 28.65
N GLN A 26 -19.99 14.02 27.58
CA GLN A 26 -19.94 12.78 26.79
C GLN A 26 -18.57 12.61 26.11
N GLU A 27 -18.04 13.68 25.50
CA GLU A 27 -16.69 13.70 24.92
C GLU A 27 -15.62 13.32 25.95
N TYR A 28 -15.71 13.87 27.18
CA TYR A 28 -14.80 13.53 28.28
C TYR A 28 -14.90 12.05 28.69
N ILE A 29 -16.11 11.50 28.83
CA ILE A 29 -16.30 10.09 29.20
C ILE A 29 -15.78 9.16 28.09
N ILE A 30 -16.07 9.48 26.82
CA ILE A 30 -15.60 8.73 25.66
C ILE A 30 -14.07 8.66 25.67
N ASN A 31 -13.41 9.81 25.79
CA ASN A 31 -11.94 9.87 25.81
C ASN A 31 -11.36 9.09 26.99
N LYS A 32 -11.95 9.21 28.19
CA LYS A 32 -11.51 8.47 29.38
C LYS A 32 -11.74 6.97 29.26
N ASN A 33 -12.80 6.54 28.57
CA ASN A 33 -13.08 5.14 28.32
C ASN A 33 -12.10 4.57 27.28
N GLU A 34 -11.77 5.32 26.23
CA GLU A 34 -10.73 4.94 25.27
C GLU A 34 -9.32 4.90 25.90
N GLU A 35 -9.01 5.81 26.82
CA GLU A 35 -7.80 5.73 27.66
C GLU A 35 -7.75 4.45 28.49
N LYS A 36 -8.92 4.00 28.99
CA LYS A 36 -9.07 2.72 29.69
C LYS A 36 -9.13 1.52 28.74
N GLY A 37 -9.04 1.74 27.42
CA GLY A 37 -9.02 0.68 26.40
C GLY A 37 -10.39 0.16 25.97
N PHE A 38 -11.48 0.84 26.34
CA PHE A 38 -12.82 0.54 25.84
C PHE A 38 -12.99 1.08 24.42
N CYS A 39 -13.47 0.22 23.53
CA CYS A 39 -13.97 0.66 22.23
C CYS A 39 -15.36 1.25 22.43
N THR A 40 -15.45 2.58 22.41
CA THR A 40 -16.67 3.34 22.72
C THR A 40 -17.71 3.21 21.62
N SER A 41 -17.30 3.07 20.36
CA SER A 41 -18.20 2.84 19.22
C SER A 41 -18.92 1.48 19.30
N GLU A 42 -18.24 0.46 19.81
CA GLU A 42 -18.81 -0.89 20.00
C GLU A 42 -19.33 -1.12 21.44
N ASN A 43 -19.17 -0.12 22.34
CA ASN A 43 -19.49 -0.20 23.77
C ASN A 43 -18.93 -1.47 24.46
N LYS A 44 -17.76 -1.95 24.04
CA LYS A 44 -17.12 -3.14 24.63
C LYS A 44 -15.61 -3.01 24.71
N TYR A 45 -15.01 -3.84 25.56
CA TYR A 45 -13.58 -4.07 25.57
C TYR A 45 -13.24 -5.13 24.53
N LEU A 46 -12.39 -4.78 23.55
CA LEU A 46 -11.94 -5.72 22.54
C LEU A 46 -10.73 -6.51 23.03
N THR A 47 -10.69 -7.80 22.69
CA THR A 47 -9.49 -8.62 22.84
C THR A 47 -8.38 -8.14 21.91
N ASP A 48 -7.12 -8.49 22.20
CA ASP A 48 -6.00 -8.13 21.35
C ASP A 48 -6.12 -8.74 19.94
N GLU A 49 -6.74 -9.92 19.82
CA GLU A 49 -7.03 -10.56 18.52
C GLU A 49 -8.09 -9.80 17.71
N GLU A 50 -9.21 -9.40 18.34
CA GLU A 50 -10.22 -8.57 17.68
C GLU A 50 -9.63 -7.23 17.22
N LYS A 51 -8.79 -6.60 18.06
CA LYS A 51 -8.10 -5.36 17.70
C LYS A 51 -7.17 -5.56 16.51
N LEU A 52 -6.45 -6.68 16.46
CA LEU A 52 -5.54 -7.00 15.36
C LEU A 52 -6.30 -7.24 14.04
N ILE A 53 -7.46 -7.91 14.11
CA ILE A 53 -8.36 -8.12 12.97
C ILE A 53 -8.87 -6.79 12.44
N ASN A 54 -9.31 -5.91 13.34
CA ASN A 54 -9.75 -4.55 12.99
C ASN A 54 -8.59 -3.76 12.36
N LEU A 55 -7.41 -3.80 12.97
CA LEU A 55 -6.25 -3.02 12.55
C LEU A 55 -5.76 -3.43 11.18
N LYS A 56 -5.68 -4.73 10.91
CA LYS A 56 -5.36 -5.27 9.60
C LYS A 56 -6.27 -4.70 8.52
N ALA A 57 -7.59 -4.75 8.73
CA ALA A 57 -8.53 -4.27 7.74
C ALA A 57 -8.43 -2.75 7.56
N ASP A 58 -8.31 -2.01 8.66
CA ASP A 58 -8.21 -0.56 8.66
C ASP A 58 -6.91 -0.05 8.00
N PHE A 59 -5.77 -0.69 8.30
CA PHE A 59 -4.49 -0.44 7.65
C PHE A 59 -4.58 -0.52 6.12
N LEU A 60 -5.21 -1.58 5.61
CA LEU A 60 -5.36 -1.77 4.16
C LEU A 60 -6.33 -0.78 3.54
N VAL A 61 -7.39 -0.41 4.26
CA VAL A 61 -8.29 0.66 3.83
C VAL A 61 -7.54 1.98 3.69
N VAL A 62 -6.75 2.36 4.70
CA VAL A 62 -5.96 3.59 4.69
C VAL A 62 -4.97 3.61 3.52
N GLU A 63 -4.27 2.51 3.24
CA GLU A 63 -3.38 2.39 2.07
C GLU A 63 -4.14 2.61 0.75
N MET A 64 -5.32 2.01 0.59
CA MET A 64 -6.13 2.16 -0.62
C MET A 64 -6.72 3.58 -0.76
N GLU A 65 -7.13 4.20 0.34
CA GLU A 65 -7.64 5.57 0.35
C GLU A 65 -6.56 6.59 -0.01
N HIS A 66 -5.31 6.34 0.41
CA HIS A 66 -4.17 7.16 0.01
C HIS A 66 -4.02 7.18 -1.52
N TRP A 67 -4.10 6.02 -2.19
CA TRP A 67 -4.00 5.97 -3.66
C TRP A 67 -5.15 6.67 -4.37
N ILE A 68 -6.38 6.51 -3.86
CA ILE A 68 -7.54 7.23 -4.39
C ILE A 68 -7.32 8.74 -4.28
N ARG A 69 -6.80 9.21 -3.14
CA ARG A 69 -6.50 10.63 -2.94
C ARG A 69 -5.43 11.12 -3.90
N SER A 70 -4.29 10.42 -4.01
CA SER A 70 -3.23 10.75 -4.96
C SER A 70 -3.75 10.82 -6.40
N GLY A 71 -4.60 9.88 -6.81
CA GLY A 71 -5.23 9.94 -8.13
C GLY A 71 -6.12 11.17 -8.35
N ARG A 72 -6.85 11.63 -7.32
CA ARG A 72 -7.64 12.87 -7.38
C ARG A 72 -6.79 14.13 -7.41
N GLU A 73 -5.61 14.08 -6.81
CA GLU A 73 -4.61 15.17 -6.83
C GLU A 73 -3.82 15.22 -8.14
N GLY A 74 -4.10 14.33 -9.10
CA GLY A 74 -3.49 14.33 -10.43
C GLY A 74 -2.21 13.51 -10.55
N PHE A 75 -1.84 12.76 -9.52
CA PHE A 75 -0.75 11.79 -9.62
C PHE A 75 -1.17 10.61 -10.50
N ASN A 76 -0.24 10.12 -11.32
CA ASN A 76 -0.48 8.94 -12.15
C ASN A 76 -0.49 7.68 -11.27
N VAL A 77 -1.69 7.17 -10.99
CA VAL A 77 -1.91 5.97 -10.18
C VAL A 77 -2.60 4.84 -10.95
N ASP A 78 -2.70 4.95 -12.27
CA ASP A 78 -3.51 4.02 -13.08
C ASP A 78 -3.01 2.55 -12.99
N ASP A 79 -1.70 2.37 -12.86
CA ASP A 79 -1.05 1.05 -12.68
C ASP A 79 -0.98 0.61 -11.20
N HIS A 80 -1.52 1.38 -10.24
CA HIS A 80 -1.51 1.00 -8.83
C HIS A 80 -2.49 -0.15 -8.56
N ALA A 81 -1.99 -1.14 -7.81
CA ALA A 81 -2.74 -2.29 -7.40
C ALA A 81 -2.32 -2.78 -6.00
N MET A 82 -3.31 -3.25 -5.25
CA MET A 82 -3.12 -4.01 -4.03
C MET A 82 -3.39 -5.48 -4.34
N TYR A 83 -2.48 -6.36 -3.99
CA TYR A 83 -2.65 -7.80 -4.14
C TYR A 83 -2.65 -8.47 -2.78
N VAL A 84 -3.56 -9.41 -2.58
CA VAL A 84 -3.52 -10.35 -1.46
C VAL A 84 -2.89 -11.63 -1.96
N SER A 85 -1.70 -11.95 -1.45
CA SER A 85 -1.00 -13.20 -1.70
C SER A 85 -1.33 -14.22 -0.61
N LYS A 86 -1.55 -15.48 -1.02
CA LYS A 86 -1.67 -16.62 -0.10
C LYS A 86 -0.32 -17.05 0.49
N PHE A 87 0.79 -16.55 -0.04
CA PHE A 87 2.12 -16.84 0.50
C PHE A 87 2.38 -16.01 1.76
N ASN A 88 3.06 -16.64 2.71
CA ASN A 88 3.51 -15.97 3.92
C ASN A 88 4.91 -15.40 3.72
N PHE A 89 5.02 -14.11 3.43
CA PHE A 89 6.29 -13.41 3.20
C PHE A 89 6.90 -12.91 4.51
N ASN A 90 6.79 -13.68 5.59
CA ASN A 90 7.20 -13.28 6.94
C ASN A 90 8.71 -13.04 7.12
N ASN A 91 9.53 -13.29 6.09
CA ASN A 91 10.94 -12.97 6.07
C ASN A 91 11.46 -12.86 4.63
N LYS A 92 12.69 -12.35 4.50
CA LYS A 92 13.38 -12.13 3.23
C LYS A 92 13.61 -13.42 2.44
N ASP A 93 13.95 -14.51 3.09
CA ASP A 93 14.26 -15.78 2.42
C ASP A 93 13.03 -16.41 1.76
N GLU A 94 11.85 -16.30 2.40
CA GLU A 94 10.59 -16.76 1.79
C GLU A 94 10.22 -15.91 0.56
N ILE A 95 10.46 -14.60 0.60
CA ILE A 95 10.28 -13.73 -0.58
C ILE A 95 11.25 -14.16 -1.69
N ILE A 96 12.55 -14.28 -1.37
CA ILE A 96 13.60 -14.68 -2.32
C ILE A 96 13.27 -16.02 -2.97
N LYS A 97 12.81 -16.99 -2.18
CA LYS A 97 12.41 -18.31 -2.64
C LYS A 97 11.25 -18.25 -3.64
N VAL A 98 10.23 -17.44 -3.37
CA VAL A 98 9.09 -17.29 -4.29
C VAL A 98 9.52 -16.60 -5.59
N ILE A 99 10.20 -15.45 -5.50
CA ILE A 99 10.60 -14.70 -6.69
C ILE A 99 11.59 -15.46 -7.57
N SER A 100 12.48 -16.27 -6.96
CA SER A 100 13.46 -17.09 -7.70
C SER A 100 12.80 -18.25 -8.47
N ASN A 101 11.61 -18.67 -8.05
CA ASN A 101 10.82 -19.71 -8.71
C ASN A 101 9.79 -19.15 -9.71
N SER A 102 9.75 -17.84 -9.89
CA SER A 102 8.83 -17.19 -10.82
C SER A 102 9.11 -17.60 -12.27
N LYS A 103 8.05 -17.77 -13.05
CA LYS A 103 8.16 -18.17 -14.44
C LYS A 103 7.70 -17.06 -15.37
N ILE A 104 8.43 -16.89 -16.46
CA ILE A 104 8.20 -15.79 -17.39
C ILE A 104 6.89 -15.91 -18.16
N ASP A 105 6.42 -17.13 -18.39
CA ASP A 105 5.16 -17.42 -19.07
C ASP A 105 3.92 -17.24 -18.18
N LYS A 106 4.12 -16.92 -16.89
CA LYS A 106 3.06 -16.68 -15.91
C LYS A 106 2.85 -15.20 -15.63
N THR A 107 1.64 -14.85 -15.19
CA THR A 107 1.36 -13.49 -14.73
C THR A 107 1.98 -13.25 -13.35
N PHE A 108 2.05 -11.98 -12.94
CA PHE A 108 2.45 -11.64 -11.59
C PHE A 108 1.58 -12.31 -10.54
N GLU A 109 0.27 -12.33 -10.77
CA GLU A 109 -0.71 -12.92 -9.85
C GLU A 109 -0.49 -14.43 -9.68
N ASP A 110 -0.18 -15.13 -10.76
CA ASP A 110 0.14 -16.57 -10.71
C ASP A 110 1.46 -16.84 -9.99
N ASN A 111 2.51 -16.08 -10.31
CA ASN A 111 3.83 -16.22 -9.69
C ASN A 111 3.81 -15.90 -8.20
N MET A 112 3.02 -14.91 -7.80
CA MET A 112 2.94 -14.44 -6.42
C MET A 112 1.78 -15.08 -5.63
N GLY A 113 1.08 -16.06 -6.20
CA GLY A 113 -0.02 -16.76 -5.53
C GLY A 113 -1.14 -15.81 -5.07
N VAL A 114 -1.47 -14.81 -5.87
CA VAL A 114 -2.49 -13.82 -5.57
C VAL A 114 -3.87 -14.46 -5.60
N VAL A 115 -4.70 -14.13 -4.60
CA VAL A 115 -6.08 -14.62 -4.47
C VAL A 115 -7.11 -13.50 -4.55
N ALA A 116 -6.70 -12.26 -4.27
CA ALA A 116 -7.54 -11.09 -4.38
C ALA A 116 -6.75 -9.87 -4.82
N VAL A 117 -7.44 -8.92 -5.47
CA VAL A 117 -6.80 -7.72 -6.03
C VAL A 117 -7.72 -6.51 -5.92
N ALA A 118 -7.14 -5.35 -5.67
CA ALA A 118 -7.73 -4.04 -5.96
C ALA A 118 -6.89 -3.37 -7.03
N THR A 119 -7.49 -2.83 -8.08
CA THR A 119 -6.79 -1.96 -9.03
C THR A 119 -7.46 -0.60 -9.10
N MET A 120 -6.68 0.46 -9.34
CA MET A 120 -7.24 1.80 -9.58
C MET A 120 -8.08 1.85 -10.86
N GLN A 121 -7.67 1.09 -11.88
CA GLN A 121 -8.47 0.92 -13.10
C GLN A 121 -9.87 0.38 -12.81
N GLU A 122 -10.00 -0.67 -11.98
CA GLU A 122 -11.30 -1.21 -11.57
C GLU A 122 -12.12 -0.16 -10.80
N TYR A 123 -11.49 0.53 -9.84
CA TYR A 123 -12.16 1.59 -9.08
C TYR A 123 -12.74 2.68 -9.98
N TYR A 124 -11.97 3.20 -10.93
CA TYR A 124 -12.44 4.24 -11.84
C TYR A 124 -13.49 3.71 -12.80
N ASN A 125 -13.31 2.51 -13.36
CA ASN A 125 -14.28 1.93 -14.26
C ASN A 125 -15.64 1.72 -13.57
N ASN A 126 -15.65 1.22 -12.33
CA ASN A 126 -16.87 1.07 -11.53
C ASN A 126 -17.54 2.42 -11.26
N LYS A 127 -16.76 3.47 -10.97
CA LYS A 127 -17.27 4.83 -10.79
C LYS A 127 -17.93 5.36 -12.08
N TYR A 128 -17.22 5.32 -13.20
CA TYR A 128 -17.74 5.79 -14.50
C TYR A 128 -18.95 5.00 -14.97
N CYS A 129 -19.01 3.71 -14.62
CA CYS A 129 -20.16 2.86 -14.89
C CYS A 129 -21.45 3.29 -14.20
N LYS A 130 -21.33 3.80 -12.97
CA LYS A 130 -22.48 4.34 -12.25
C LYS A 130 -22.96 5.66 -12.87
N GLU A 131 -22.05 6.43 -13.43
CA GLU A 131 -22.36 7.71 -14.09
C GLU A 131 -23.00 7.50 -15.48
N ASP A 132 -22.55 6.48 -16.24
CA ASP A 132 -23.09 6.15 -17.57
C ASP A 132 -23.05 4.63 -17.84
N LYS A 133 -24.22 3.99 -17.84
CA LYS A 133 -24.38 2.54 -18.10
C LYS A 133 -23.88 2.12 -19.49
N GLY A 134 -23.83 3.03 -20.47
CA GLY A 134 -23.30 2.76 -21.81
C GLY A 134 -21.81 2.44 -21.80
N ARG A 135 -21.06 2.98 -20.83
CA ARG A 135 -19.62 2.77 -20.65
C ARG A 135 -19.28 1.43 -19.99
N CYS A 136 -20.28 0.69 -19.49
CA CYS A 136 -20.10 -0.59 -18.82
C CYS A 136 -19.91 -1.80 -19.72
N LYS A 137 -20.18 -1.67 -21.03
CA LYS A 137 -20.18 -2.80 -21.96
C LYS A 137 -18.81 -3.47 -22.16
N GLY A 138 -17.72 -2.90 -21.61
CA GLY A 138 -16.37 -3.44 -21.65
C GLY A 138 -15.80 -3.96 -20.31
N LEU A 139 -16.51 -3.79 -19.19
CA LEU A 139 -16.09 -4.30 -17.88
C LEU A 139 -16.38 -5.81 -17.81
N LYS A 140 -15.58 -6.61 -18.50
CA LYS A 140 -15.54 -8.04 -18.19
C LYS A 140 -15.10 -8.18 -16.73
N GLU A 141 -15.88 -8.93 -15.96
CA GLU A 141 -15.48 -9.46 -14.66
C GLU A 141 -14.02 -9.92 -14.73
N ASN A 142 -13.28 -9.61 -13.66
CA ASN A 142 -11.86 -9.85 -13.48
C ASN A 142 -11.40 -11.12 -14.21
N LYS A 143 -10.70 -10.98 -15.35
CA LYS A 143 -10.43 -12.10 -16.29
C LYS A 143 -9.65 -13.27 -15.66
N ASN A 144 -9.09 -13.06 -14.47
CA ASN A 144 -8.20 -13.99 -13.78
C ASN A 144 -8.89 -14.74 -12.62
N ASN A 145 -10.22 -14.66 -12.46
CA ASN A 145 -10.98 -15.26 -11.35
C ASN A 145 -10.56 -14.80 -9.94
N LEU A 146 -9.83 -13.69 -9.84
CA LEU A 146 -9.39 -13.12 -8.57
C LEU A 146 -10.53 -12.37 -7.88
N LYS A 147 -10.64 -12.54 -6.56
CA LYS A 147 -11.61 -11.81 -5.74
C LYS A 147 -11.28 -10.33 -5.77
N SER A 148 -12.22 -9.49 -6.20
CA SER A 148 -12.07 -8.05 -6.06
C SER A 148 -12.14 -7.64 -4.59
N LEU A 149 -11.24 -6.74 -4.18
CA LEU A 149 -11.28 -6.05 -2.89
C LEU A 149 -12.23 -4.83 -2.93
N TRP A 150 -12.75 -4.47 -4.09
CA TRP A 150 -13.80 -3.47 -4.23
C TRP A 150 -15.17 -4.15 -4.16
N THR A 151 -16.06 -3.58 -3.35
CA THR A 151 -17.48 -3.89 -3.38
C THR A 151 -18.11 -3.31 -4.65
N LYS A 152 -19.31 -3.80 -5.02
CA LYS A 152 -20.12 -3.23 -6.13
C LYS A 152 -20.37 -1.73 -5.95
N ASP A 153 -20.38 -1.27 -4.71
CA ASP A 153 -20.56 0.14 -4.37
C ASP A 153 -19.29 0.98 -4.44
N ASN A 154 -18.17 0.40 -4.92
CA ASN A 154 -16.88 1.06 -5.04
C ASN A 154 -16.28 1.48 -3.69
N ARG A 155 -16.62 0.73 -2.64
CA ARG A 155 -16.01 0.79 -1.31
C ARG A 155 -15.11 -0.42 -1.10
N VAL A 156 -14.14 -0.33 -0.20
CA VAL A 156 -13.30 -1.47 0.19
C VAL A 156 -14.16 -2.55 0.86
N ASP A 157 -13.95 -3.81 0.50
CA ASP A 157 -14.61 -4.98 1.10
C ASP A 157 -14.00 -5.30 2.48
N ILE A 158 -14.32 -4.48 3.48
CA ILE A 158 -13.81 -4.59 4.85
C ILE A 158 -14.11 -5.98 5.46
N GLY A 159 -15.29 -6.54 5.16
CA GLY A 159 -15.67 -7.87 5.63
C GLY A 159 -14.70 -8.94 5.16
N TYR A 160 -14.37 -8.91 3.86
CA TYR A 160 -13.35 -9.80 3.30
C TYR A 160 -11.97 -9.55 3.92
N LEU A 161 -11.53 -8.29 4.05
CA LEU A 161 -10.23 -7.97 4.65
C LEU A 161 -10.11 -8.48 6.08
N LYS A 162 -11.15 -8.31 6.91
CA LYS A 162 -11.18 -8.86 8.28
C LYS A 162 -11.07 -10.39 8.29
N SER A 163 -11.66 -11.08 7.30
CA SER A 163 -11.62 -12.54 7.18
C SER A 163 -10.28 -13.11 6.69
N LEU A 164 -9.36 -12.27 6.20
CA LEU A 164 -8.08 -12.76 5.66
C LEU A 164 -7.24 -13.48 6.72
N PRO A 165 -6.67 -14.66 6.42
CA PRO A 165 -5.72 -15.33 7.31
C PRO A 165 -4.49 -14.47 7.61
N MET A 166 -3.97 -14.55 8.84
CA MET A 166 -2.75 -13.81 9.23
C MET A 166 -1.49 -14.33 8.56
N ASN A 167 -1.49 -15.53 8.00
CA ASN A 167 -0.35 -16.07 7.24
C ASN A 167 -0.36 -15.64 5.76
N TYR A 168 -1.24 -14.73 5.36
CA TYR A 168 -1.23 -14.13 4.02
C TYR A 168 -0.38 -12.86 4.02
N SER A 169 -0.08 -12.36 2.83
CA SER A 169 0.71 -11.14 2.65
C SER A 169 0.03 -10.19 1.69
N ILE A 170 0.28 -8.91 1.89
CA ILE A 170 -0.22 -7.84 1.04
C ILE A 170 0.94 -7.33 0.21
N ILE A 171 0.72 -7.16 -1.10
CA ILE A 171 1.71 -6.58 -2.00
C ILE A 171 1.12 -5.30 -2.61
N ILE A 172 1.85 -4.20 -2.54
CA ILE A 172 1.46 -2.90 -3.08
C ILE A 172 2.55 -2.27 -3.93
N LEU A 173 2.21 -1.18 -4.64
CA LEU A 173 3.15 -0.23 -5.25
C LEU A 173 4.29 -0.87 -6.07
N GLY A 174 3.99 -1.97 -6.77
CA GLY A 174 4.97 -2.62 -7.64
C GLY A 174 6.02 -3.49 -6.93
N GLY A 175 5.84 -3.83 -5.65
CA GLY A 175 6.69 -4.82 -4.98
C GLY A 175 6.95 -4.59 -3.50
N VAL A 176 6.25 -3.67 -2.85
CA VAL A 176 6.29 -3.52 -1.38
C VAL A 176 5.39 -4.58 -0.75
N VAL A 177 5.90 -5.28 0.26
CA VAL A 177 5.24 -6.42 0.90
C VAL A 177 5.03 -6.14 2.37
N TYR A 178 3.77 -6.28 2.82
CA TYR A 178 3.38 -6.32 4.22
C TYR A 178 2.88 -7.73 4.56
N PRO A 179 3.69 -8.57 5.22
CA PRO A 179 3.22 -9.87 5.70
C PRO A 179 2.28 -9.63 6.86
N LEU A 180 1.05 -10.13 6.78
CA LEU A 180 0.06 -9.90 7.83
C LEU A 180 0.53 -10.49 9.16
N SER A 181 1.31 -11.58 9.12
CA SER A 181 1.85 -12.25 10.31
C SER A 181 2.86 -11.39 11.08
N SER A 182 3.40 -10.33 10.46
CA SER A 182 4.31 -9.40 11.13
C SER A 182 3.58 -8.30 11.91
N LEU A 183 2.27 -8.13 11.68
CA LEU A 183 1.44 -7.19 12.41
C LEU A 183 1.35 -7.62 13.88
N LYS A 184 1.97 -6.85 14.77
CA LYS A 184 2.11 -7.20 16.20
C LYS A 184 1.92 -5.99 17.09
N LYS A 185 1.38 -6.25 18.29
CA LYS A 185 1.24 -5.25 19.35
C LYS A 185 2.60 -4.98 19.99
N ILE A 186 2.99 -3.72 20.09
CA ILE A 186 4.13 -3.25 20.89
C ILE A 186 3.63 -2.80 22.27
N SER A 187 2.56 -2.01 22.29
CA SER A 187 1.88 -1.54 23.50
C SER A 187 0.39 -1.32 23.23
N ASN A 188 -0.39 -0.91 24.24
CA ASN A 188 -1.85 -0.78 24.12
C ASN A 188 -2.34 0.14 22.99
N ARG A 189 -1.50 1.07 22.51
CA ARG A 189 -1.82 1.98 21.39
C ARG A 189 -0.82 1.88 20.24
N ASN A 190 0.28 1.15 20.39
CA ASN A 190 1.33 1.08 19.38
C ASN A 190 1.42 -0.33 18.83
N TYR A 191 1.26 -0.43 17.52
CA TYR A 191 1.46 -1.66 16.76
C TYR A 191 2.59 -1.45 15.78
N SER A 192 3.06 -2.54 15.20
CA SER A 192 4.00 -2.47 14.09
C SER A 192 3.70 -3.52 13.05
N VAL A 193 4.09 -3.22 11.81
CA VAL A 193 4.14 -4.17 10.69
C VAL A 193 5.52 -4.08 10.05
N GLU A 194 6.03 -5.23 9.62
CA GLU A 194 7.27 -5.31 8.87
C GLU A 194 7.00 -5.09 7.38
N GLU A 195 7.93 -4.42 6.72
CA GLU A 195 7.87 -4.05 5.32
C GLU A 195 9.11 -4.57 4.60
N TYR A 196 8.88 -5.14 3.43
CA TYR A 196 9.93 -5.57 2.51
C TYR A 196 9.67 -4.98 1.14
N SER A 197 10.71 -4.84 0.31
CA SER A 197 10.54 -4.42 -1.07
C SER A 197 11.32 -5.33 -2.01
N PHE A 198 10.76 -5.56 -3.18
CA PHE A 198 11.41 -6.24 -4.29
C PHE A 198 11.00 -5.58 -5.62
N ASN A 199 11.71 -5.93 -6.69
CA ASN A 199 11.45 -5.37 -8.01
C ASN A 199 10.48 -6.27 -8.81
N LYS A 200 9.33 -5.74 -9.23
CA LYS A 200 8.32 -6.47 -10.03
C LYS A 200 8.87 -7.08 -11.33
N LEU A 201 9.95 -6.55 -11.88
CA LEU A 201 10.63 -7.13 -13.04
C LEU A 201 11.07 -8.58 -12.82
N CYS A 202 11.12 -9.04 -11.56
CA CYS A 202 11.42 -10.43 -11.23
C CYS A 202 10.42 -11.44 -11.79
N CYS A 203 9.18 -11.02 -11.98
CA CYS A 203 8.05 -11.92 -11.80
C CYS A 203 6.76 -11.43 -12.48
N ASP A 204 6.73 -10.19 -12.99
CA ASP A 204 5.63 -9.67 -13.80
C ASP A 204 6.03 -9.59 -15.28
N ASN A 205 5.49 -10.54 -16.06
CA ASN A 205 5.67 -10.56 -17.51
C ASN A 205 5.23 -9.24 -18.18
N LYS A 206 4.15 -8.59 -17.72
CA LYS A 206 3.69 -7.32 -18.29
C LYS A 206 4.75 -6.22 -18.13
N GLU A 207 5.36 -6.13 -16.94
CA GLU A 207 6.43 -5.16 -16.68
C GLU A 207 7.71 -5.51 -17.44
N ILE A 208 8.06 -6.79 -17.54
CA ILE A 208 9.18 -7.26 -18.36
C ILE A 208 8.99 -6.83 -19.83
N LEU A 209 7.82 -7.06 -20.42
CA LEU A 209 7.53 -6.68 -21.80
C LEU A 209 7.51 -5.15 -22.00
N LYS A 210 7.02 -4.39 -21.02
CA LYS A 210 7.13 -2.91 -21.02
C LYS A 210 8.59 -2.48 -21.03
N ALA A 211 9.43 -3.10 -20.21
CA ALA A 211 10.85 -2.80 -20.13
C ALA A 211 11.58 -3.11 -21.44
N ILE A 212 11.29 -4.24 -22.11
CA ILE A 212 11.86 -4.56 -23.44
C ILE A 212 11.50 -3.46 -24.44
N LYS A 213 10.22 -3.09 -24.55
CA LYS A 213 9.79 -2.04 -25.48
C LYS A 213 10.48 -0.71 -25.24
N ALA A 214 10.67 -0.34 -23.98
CA ALA A 214 11.42 0.87 -23.62
C ALA A 214 12.90 0.77 -23.98
N THR A 215 13.51 -0.40 -23.79
CA THR A 215 14.90 -0.69 -24.17
C THR A 215 15.07 -0.67 -25.69
N ASP A 216 14.17 -1.28 -26.46
CA ASP A 216 14.19 -1.26 -27.92
C ASP A 216 14.15 0.18 -28.46
N LEU A 217 13.28 1.03 -27.90
CA LEU A 217 13.23 2.45 -28.25
C LEU A 217 14.53 3.18 -27.94
N LYS A 218 15.15 2.91 -26.79
CA LYS A 218 16.46 3.46 -26.42
C LYS A 218 17.55 2.96 -27.35
N ILE A 219 17.57 1.67 -27.69
CA ILE A 219 18.54 1.07 -28.61
C ILE A 219 18.38 1.69 -30.00
N VAL A 220 17.16 1.87 -30.51
CA VAL A 220 16.93 2.54 -31.81
C VAL A 220 17.42 4.00 -31.78
N GLY A 221 17.16 4.72 -30.68
CA GLY A 221 17.68 6.09 -30.48
C GLY A 221 19.20 6.13 -30.36
N ASN A 222 19.80 5.18 -29.64
CA ASN A 222 21.23 5.07 -29.42
C ASN A 222 21.96 4.55 -30.66
N MET A 223 21.37 3.68 -31.49
CA MET A 223 21.93 3.27 -32.78
C MET A 223 22.08 4.45 -33.73
N LYS A 224 21.18 5.44 -33.67
CA LYS A 224 21.35 6.71 -34.39
C LYS A 224 22.58 7.50 -33.88
N ARG A 225 22.83 7.50 -32.57
CA ARG A 225 24.00 8.14 -31.94
C ARG A 225 25.30 7.33 -32.07
N MET A 226 25.24 6.00 -32.16
CA MET A 226 26.40 5.13 -32.36
C MET A 226 27.00 5.30 -33.76
N LYS A 227 26.20 5.69 -34.76
CA LYS A 227 26.74 6.15 -36.06
C LYS A 227 27.62 7.40 -35.94
N GLU A 228 27.53 8.12 -34.81
CA GLU A 228 28.31 9.31 -34.47
C GLU A 228 29.44 9.03 -33.45
N GLY A 229 29.68 7.75 -33.09
CA GLY A 229 30.91 7.32 -32.42
C GLY A 229 30.86 7.08 -30.89
N GLU A 230 29.70 7.11 -30.24
CA GLU A 230 29.63 6.95 -28.78
C GLU A 230 29.02 5.60 -28.29
N LYS A 231 29.84 4.89 -27.49
CA LYS A 231 29.59 3.70 -26.63
C LYS A 231 29.09 2.40 -27.31
N LEU A 232 29.86 1.33 -27.12
CA LEU A 232 29.48 -0.06 -27.44
C LEU A 232 28.64 -0.67 -26.31
N TYR A 233 27.40 -1.06 -26.63
CA TYR A 233 26.58 -1.89 -25.76
C TYR A 233 26.96 -3.37 -25.90
N SER A 234 27.03 -4.09 -24.78
CA SER A 234 27.25 -5.53 -24.77
C SER A 234 25.92 -6.27 -24.65
N THR A 235 25.81 -7.45 -25.27
CA THR A 235 24.70 -8.40 -25.05
C THR A 235 25.13 -9.56 -24.15
N LYS A 236 26.40 -9.61 -23.73
CA LYS A 236 26.94 -10.70 -22.92
C LYS A 236 26.46 -10.56 -21.47
N GLU A 237 25.62 -11.49 -21.03
CA GLU A 237 25.12 -11.55 -19.65
C GLU A 237 26.26 -11.73 -18.62
N PRO A 238 26.16 -11.10 -17.44
CA PRO A 238 27.08 -11.35 -16.35
C PRO A 238 26.83 -12.73 -15.74
N GLN A 239 27.92 -13.47 -15.50
CA GLN A 239 27.90 -14.75 -14.78
C GLN A 239 27.87 -14.46 -13.27
N LEU A 240 26.68 -14.20 -12.74
CA LEU A 240 26.44 -13.97 -11.31
C LEU A 240 25.35 -14.93 -10.83
N ASN A 241 25.68 -15.81 -9.90
CA ASN A 241 24.70 -16.71 -9.29
C ASN A 241 24.02 -16.02 -8.09
N LEU A 242 22.82 -16.47 -7.73
CA LEU A 242 22.03 -15.83 -6.67
C LEU A 242 22.64 -16.01 -5.27
N ASP A 243 23.36 -17.10 -5.04
CA ASP A 243 24.09 -17.39 -3.80
C ASP A 243 25.25 -16.42 -3.55
N GLN A 244 25.83 -15.86 -4.62
CA GLN A 244 26.91 -14.87 -4.53
C GLN A 244 26.42 -13.48 -4.12
N ILE A 245 25.12 -13.18 -4.29
CA ILE A 245 24.54 -11.87 -3.94
C ILE A 245 24.33 -11.82 -2.43
N ASN A 246 25.30 -11.31 -1.68
CA ASN A 246 25.22 -11.28 -0.21
C ASN A 246 24.52 -10.03 0.34
N GLY A 247 24.24 -9.02 -0.49
CA GLY A 247 23.67 -7.74 -0.05
C GLY A 247 24.67 -6.79 0.62
N GLU A 248 25.92 -7.21 0.83
CA GLU A 248 26.98 -6.37 1.41
C GLU A 248 27.99 -5.95 0.33
N ASP A 249 28.70 -6.93 -0.25
CA ASP A 249 29.67 -6.70 -1.33
C ASP A 249 28.98 -6.68 -2.70
N ILE A 250 27.99 -7.55 -2.87
CA ILE A 250 27.17 -7.66 -4.07
C ILE A 250 25.74 -7.35 -3.68
N ASP A 251 25.40 -6.06 -3.75
CA ASP A 251 24.07 -5.49 -3.50
C ASP A 251 23.36 -5.14 -4.82
N ASP A 252 22.17 -4.56 -4.71
CA ASP A 252 21.39 -4.03 -5.82
C ASP A 252 22.11 -2.92 -6.59
N ASN A 253 22.89 -2.06 -5.93
CA ASN A 253 23.65 -1.01 -6.61
C ASN A 253 24.77 -1.59 -7.48
N TYR A 254 25.47 -2.60 -6.98
CA TYR A 254 26.48 -3.33 -7.73
C TYR A 254 25.85 -4.01 -8.95
N ILE A 255 24.73 -4.70 -8.77
CA ILE A 255 24.00 -5.38 -9.85
C ILE A 255 23.53 -4.36 -10.90
N MET A 256 23.01 -3.20 -10.49
CA MET A 256 22.61 -2.15 -11.41
C MET A 256 23.79 -1.70 -12.30
N LYS A 257 24.98 -1.47 -11.72
CA LYS A 257 26.19 -1.11 -12.47
C LYS A 257 26.65 -2.22 -13.42
N LEU A 258 26.57 -3.48 -12.98
CA LEU A 258 26.93 -4.66 -13.77
C LEU A 258 26.07 -4.77 -15.05
N TYR A 259 24.83 -4.28 -14.98
CA TYR A 259 23.84 -4.33 -16.05
C TYR A 259 23.70 -3.04 -16.86
N GLU A 260 24.32 -1.94 -16.42
CA GLU A 260 24.14 -0.59 -16.98
C GLU A 260 24.41 -0.50 -18.48
N ASN A 261 25.42 -1.24 -18.97
CA ASN A 261 25.85 -1.22 -20.38
C ASN A 261 25.33 -2.42 -21.19
N LEU A 262 24.35 -3.16 -20.66
CA LEU A 262 23.76 -4.31 -21.34
C LEU A 262 22.48 -3.94 -22.10
N ALA A 263 22.40 -4.41 -23.35
CA ALA A 263 21.17 -4.36 -24.12
C ALA A 263 20.26 -5.52 -23.68
N LEU A 264 19.39 -5.28 -22.69
CA LEU A 264 18.41 -6.25 -22.20
C LEU A 264 17.19 -6.30 -23.14
N ASN A 265 17.27 -7.13 -24.16
CA ASN A 265 16.26 -7.28 -25.20
C ASN A 265 15.46 -8.59 -25.11
N GLU A 266 15.91 -9.55 -24.29
CA GLU A 266 15.18 -10.80 -24.06
C GLU A 266 14.40 -10.77 -22.73
N PRO A 267 13.16 -11.30 -22.70
CA PRO A 267 12.39 -11.39 -21.46
C PRO A 267 13.15 -12.07 -20.31
N VAL A 268 13.84 -13.18 -20.61
CA VAL A 268 14.58 -13.97 -19.61
C VAL A 268 15.73 -13.16 -19.00
N GLN A 269 16.37 -12.30 -19.79
CA GLN A 269 17.44 -11.42 -19.29
C GLN A 269 16.93 -10.40 -18.29
N ILE A 270 15.81 -9.75 -18.60
CA ILE A 270 15.17 -8.78 -17.72
C ILE A 270 14.66 -9.47 -16.45
N GLN A 271 14.07 -10.67 -16.58
CA GLN A 271 13.62 -11.43 -15.42
C GLN A 271 14.78 -11.77 -14.49
N LYS A 272 15.89 -12.30 -15.03
CA LYS A 272 17.11 -12.58 -14.26
C LYS A 272 17.65 -11.33 -13.58
N TYR A 273 17.70 -10.20 -14.30
CA TYR A 273 18.09 -8.92 -13.73
C TYR A 273 17.17 -8.51 -12.57
N GLY A 274 15.84 -8.57 -12.76
CA GLY A 274 14.85 -8.25 -11.74
C GLY A 274 14.95 -9.12 -10.49
N ILE A 275 15.17 -10.44 -10.66
CA ILE A 275 15.40 -11.37 -9.54
C ILE A 275 16.69 -10.98 -8.81
N ARG A 276 17.81 -10.79 -9.51
CA ARG A 276 19.10 -10.42 -8.90
C ARG A 276 18.99 -9.11 -8.12
N MET A 277 18.42 -8.07 -8.72
CA MET A 277 18.16 -6.78 -8.05
C MET A 277 17.35 -6.97 -6.78
N SER A 278 16.27 -7.74 -6.85
CA SER A 278 15.40 -8.02 -5.69
C SER A 278 16.14 -8.75 -4.57
N VAL A 279 16.95 -9.76 -4.90
CA VAL A 279 17.78 -10.48 -3.91
C VAL A 279 18.80 -9.52 -3.27
N GLY A 280 19.43 -8.66 -4.07
CA GLY A 280 20.35 -7.63 -3.60
C GLY A 280 19.70 -6.70 -2.58
N VAL A 281 18.54 -6.12 -2.91
CA VAL A 281 17.76 -5.25 -2.00
C VAL A 281 17.40 -6.00 -0.72
N LEU A 282 16.79 -7.19 -0.85
CA LEU A 282 16.29 -7.94 0.30
C LEU A 282 17.41 -8.34 1.27
N ARG A 283 18.59 -8.74 0.75
CA ARG A 283 19.73 -9.13 1.59
C ARG A 283 20.54 -7.96 2.12
N ARG A 284 20.54 -6.80 1.45
CA ARG A 284 21.23 -5.59 1.91
C ARG A 284 20.71 -5.11 3.25
N ASP A 285 19.40 -5.14 3.42
CA ASP A 285 18.80 -4.77 4.68
C ASP A 285 19.07 -5.90 5.70
N LYS A 286 19.69 -5.62 6.85
CA LYS A 286 19.88 -6.65 7.90
C LYS A 286 18.59 -6.96 8.66
N HIS A 287 17.76 -5.94 8.84
CA HIS A 287 16.44 -6.04 9.47
C HIS A 287 15.37 -5.53 8.50
N PRO A 288 14.11 -6.00 8.59
CA PRO A 288 13.03 -5.40 7.82
C PRO A 288 12.82 -3.94 8.24
N THR A 289 12.29 -3.13 7.32
CA THR A 289 11.74 -1.83 7.69
C THR A 289 10.53 -2.07 8.58
N VAL A 290 10.46 -1.41 9.73
CA VAL A 290 9.35 -1.57 10.69
C VAL A 290 8.53 -0.29 10.72
N ARG A 291 7.30 -0.35 10.22
CA ARG A 291 6.33 0.75 10.34
C ARG A 291 5.63 0.63 11.68
N LYS A 292 5.69 1.69 12.48
CA LYS A 292 4.90 1.83 13.71
C LYS A 292 3.54 2.40 13.33
N ILE A 293 2.50 1.95 14.03
CA ILE A 293 1.11 2.35 13.78
C ILE A 293 0.50 2.73 15.12
N LEU A 294 0.02 3.97 15.23
CA LEU A 294 -0.76 4.41 16.38
C LEU A 294 -2.23 4.01 16.21
N VAL A 295 -2.79 3.41 17.25
CA VAL A 295 -4.05 2.66 17.20
C VAL A 295 -4.97 3.06 18.35
N THR A 296 -6.26 3.20 18.07
CA THR A 296 -7.33 3.48 19.02
C THR A 296 -7.63 2.27 19.91
N ALA A 297 -8.46 2.47 20.94
CA ALA A 297 -8.97 1.37 21.75
C ALA A 297 -9.80 0.34 20.95
N CYS A 298 -10.30 0.73 19.77
CA CYS A 298 -11.06 -0.14 18.86
C CYS A 298 -10.18 -0.98 17.92
N GLY A 299 -8.86 -0.80 17.96
CA GLY A 299 -7.97 -1.47 17.01
C GLY A 299 -8.02 -0.85 15.62
N THR A 300 -8.33 0.44 15.50
CA THR A 300 -8.24 1.18 14.22
C THR A 300 -7.10 2.19 14.29
N ILE A 301 -6.54 2.58 13.15
CA ILE A 301 -5.53 3.63 13.03
C ILE A 301 -6.09 4.93 13.63
N SER A 302 -5.30 5.62 14.44
CA SER A 302 -5.71 6.88 15.04
C SER A 302 -5.75 8.01 14.01
N GLU A 303 -6.60 9.02 14.24
CA GLU A 303 -6.66 10.22 13.39
C GLU A 303 -5.31 10.95 13.32
N GLU A 304 -4.54 10.95 14.41
CA GLU A 304 -3.20 11.54 14.48
C GLU A 304 -2.23 10.89 13.48
N GLU A 305 -2.26 9.56 13.38
CA GLU A 305 -1.48 8.79 12.40
C GLU A 305 -1.95 9.07 10.97
N GLN A 306 -3.26 9.20 10.75
CA GLN A 306 -3.81 9.56 9.43
C GLN A 306 -3.42 10.97 9.01
N ILE A 307 -3.38 11.92 9.94
CA ILE A 307 -2.95 13.30 9.70
C ILE A 307 -1.46 13.34 9.39
N PHE A 308 -0.61 12.65 10.16
CA PHE A 308 0.83 12.57 9.90
C PHE A 308 1.13 12.01 8.50
N ASN A 309 0.49 10.89 8.15
CA ASN A 309 0.55 10.26 6.82
C ASN A 309 -0.09 11.11 5.70
N SER A 310 -0.82 12.19 6.03
CA SER A 310 -1.37 13.15 5.07
C SER A 310 -0.53 14.42 4.92
N SER A 311 0.22 14.80 5.97
CA SER A 311 1.04 16.02 5.99
C SER A 311 2.38 15.88 5.27
N GLU A 312 2.94 14.66 5.15
CA GLU A 312 4.17 14.45 4.35
C GLU A 312 3.96 14.67 2.84
N THR A 313 2.69 14.71 2.37
CA THR A 313 2.34 15.07 0.99
C THR A 313 2.10 16.57 0.76
N GLN A 314 2.19 17.44 1.78
CA GLN A 314 2.07 18.90 1.61
C GLN A 314 3.43 19.60 1.63
N SER A 315 4.22 19.40 0.56
CA SER A 315 5.21 20.41 0.18
C SER A 315 4.48 21.60 -0.45
N GLY A 316 4.15 22.62 0.36
CA GLY A 316 3.57 23.86 -0.15
C GLY A 316 2.95 24.74 0.93
N GLU A 317 3.78 25.52 1.62
CA GLU A 317 3.49 26.84 2.22
C GLU A 317 2.20 27.08 3.07
N ASP A 318 1.52 26.09 3.64
CA ASP A 318 0.44 26.39 4.58
C ASP A 318 0.92 26.42 6.05
N ILE A 319 1.26 27.63 6.53
CA ILE A 319 1.71 27.92 7.91
C ILE A 319 0.62 27.59 8.95
N SER A 320 -0.63 27.35 8.54
CA SER A 320 -1.74 27.09 9.47
C SER A 320 -1.67 25.71 10.15
N LEU A 321 -0.97 24.72 9.57
CA LEU A 321 -0.82 23.38 10.16
C LEU A 321 0.27 23.31 11.24
N ARG A 322 1.28 24.19 11.22
CA ARG A 322 2.34 24.24 12.25
C ARG A 322 1.86 24.68 13.63
N LYS A 323 0.63 25.19 13.77
CA LYS A 323 0.13 25.74 15.05
C LYS A 323 -0.50 24.72 15.99
N ARG A 324 -0.63 23.44 15.63
CA ARG A 324 -1.15 22.41 16.56
C ARG A 324 -0.09 21.54 17.25
N ASP A 325 1.17 21.61 16.85
CA ASP A 325 2.28 20.83 17.45
C ASP A 325 2.87 21.43 18.73
N LYS A 326 2.07 22.12 19.54
CA LYS A 326 2.47 22.52 20.90
C LYS A 326 1.31 22.30 21.86
N LEU A 327 1.08 21.06 22.22
CA LEU A 327 0.50 20.65 23.49
C LEU A 327 0.96 19.22 23.80
N TYR A 328 2.24 19.07 24.13
CA TYR A 328 2.75 18.37 25.32
C TYR A 328 4.16 18.87 25.60
#